data_AF-A0AAU3UYT2-F1
#
_entry.id   AF-A0AAU3UYT2-F1
#
_cell.length_a   1.000
_cell.length_b   1.000
_cell.length_c   1.000
_cell.angle_alpha   90.00
_cell.angle_beta   90.00
_cell.angle_gamma   90.00
#
_symmetry.space_group_name_H-M   'P 1'
#
loop_
_entity.id
_entity.type
_entity.pdbx_description
1 polymer ?
#
loop_
_entity_poly.entity_id
_entity_poly.type
_entity_poly.pdbx_seq_one_letter_code
_entity_poly.pdbx_strand_id
1 'polypeptide(L)'
;MTDQANEFDAMTPDEIIALTNRLRLDTSAARELLPPEGAAPELANVPRSVKLTLTEDKLMKARAKELGLTASAYFRALLARDLATPADRPLTTADIPMLVQLIRGHAA
;
A
#
# COMPACT_ATOMS: atom_id res chain seq x y z
N MET A 1 -21.73 -12.52 -20.34
CA MET A 1 -20.89 -11.55 -19.62
C MET A 1 -19.96 -10.96 -20.66
N THR A 2 -20.28 -9.76 -21.16
CA THR A 2 -19.46 -9.05 -22.14
C THR A 2 -18.22 -8.51 -21.42
N ASP A 3 -17.06 -8.91 -21.92
CA ASP A 3 -15.76 -8.59 -21.38
C ASP A 3 -15.49 -7.09 -21.58
N GLN A 4 -15.51 -6.29 -20.51
CA GLN A 4 -15.22 -4.84 -20.54
C GLN A 4 -13.77 -4.54 -20.96
N ALA A 5 -12.91 -5.56 -21.10
CA ALA A 5 -11.54 -5.40 -21.56
C ALA A 5 -11.40 -5.12 -23.07
N ASN A 6 -12.47 -5.21 -23.86
CA ASN A 6 -12.41 -5.25 -25.32
C ASN A 6 -12.86 -3.96 -26.03
N GLU A 7 -13.21 -2.90 -25.29
CA GLU A 7 -13.73 -1.66 -25.89
C GLU A 7 -12.61 -0.81 -26.51
N PHE A 8 -11.38 -0.89 -25.99
CA PHE A 8 -10.24 -0.14 -26.52
C PHE A 8 -9.67 -0.75 -27.81
N ASP A 9 -9.69 -2.07 -27.95
CA ASP A 9 -9.20 -2.77 -29.13
C ASP A 9 -10.13 -2.62 -30.35
N ALA A 10 -11.40 -2.27 -30.10
CA ALA A 10 -12.42 -2.03 -31.12
C ALA A 10 -12.54 -0.55 -31.54
N MET A 11 -11.83 0.36 -30.87
CA MET A 11 -11.89 1.79 -31.18
C MET A 11 -11.08 2.13 -32.42
N THR A 12 -11.69 2.88 -33.32
CA THR A 12 -11.01 3.48 -34.46
C THR A 12 -10.05 4.59 -34.00
N PRO A 13 -9.01 4.93 -34.79
CA PRO A 13 -8.09 6.00 -34.44
C PRO A 13 -8.78 7.34 -34.11
N ASP A 14 -9.87 7.66 -34.81
CA ASP A 14 -10.65 8.88 -34.59
C ASP A 14 -11.40 8.86 -33.25
N GLU A 15 -11.92 7.70 -32.83
CA GLU A 15 -12.58 7.51 -31.53
C GLU A 15 -11.58 7.62 -30.38
N ILE A 16 -10.36 7.11 -30.56
CA ILE A 16 -9.27 7.27 -29.58
C ILE A 16 -8.87 8.74 -29.45
N ILE A 17 -8.77 9.47 -30.56
CA ILE A 17 -8.44 10.91 -30.56
C ILE A 17 -9.56 11.70 -29.87
N ALA A 18 -10.82 11.40 -30.18
CA ALA A 18 -11.97 12.06 -29.55
C ALA A 18 -12.03 11.78 -28.03
N LEU A 19 -11.80 10.54 -27.61
CA LEU A 19 -11.74 10.17 -26.19
C LEU A 19 -10.57 10.86 -25.48
N THR A 20 -9.38 10.86 -26.08
CA THR A 20 -8.18 11.51 -25.53
C THR A 20 -8.38 13.02 -25.38
N ASN A 21 -9.03 13.66 -26.35
CA ASN A 21 -9.36 15.08 -26.27
C ASN A 21 -10.38 15.38 -25.16
N ARG A 22 -11.34 14.48 -24.91
CA ARG A 22 -12.27 14.58 -23.76
C ARG A 22 -11.60 14.33 -22.42
N LEU A 23 -10.55 13.52 -22.38
CA LEU A 23 -9.78 13.18 -21.17
C LEU A 23 -8.67 14.18 -20.85
N ARG A 24 -8.52 15.27 -21.61
CA ARG A 24 -7.68 16.40 -21.20
C ARG A 24 -8.22 16.97 -19.90
N LEU A 25 -7.63 16.51 -18.80
CA LEU A 25 -7.91 16.97 -17.46
C LEU A 25 -7.54 18.45 -17.39
N ASP A 26 -8.55 19.30 -17.25
CA ASP A 26 -8.36 20.71 -16.96
C ASP A 26 -7.86 20.83 -15.50
N THR A 27 -6.54 20.94 -15.36
CA THR A 27 -5.86 21.12 -14.07
C THR A 27 -5.77 22.59 -13.66
N SER A 28 -6.29 23.52 -14.46
CA SER A 28 -6.25 24.97 -14.12
C SER A 28 -7.07 25.30 -12.87
N ALA A 29 -8.10 24.50 -12.59
CA ALA A 29 -8.92 24.59 -11.38
C ALA A 29 -8.50 23.60 -10.28
N ALA A 30 -7.41 22.83 -10.47
CA ALA A 30 -6.90 21.93 -9.44
C ALA A 30 -6.33 22.75 -8.29
N ARG A 31 -7.17 23.01 -7.28
CA ARG A 31 -6.71 23.58 -6.02
C ARG A 31 -5.78 22.58 -5.36
N GLU A 32 -4.54 22.97 -5.16
CA GLU A 32 -3.63 22.27 -4.26
C GLU A 32 -4.32 22.25 -2.90
N LEU A 33 -4.83 21.08 -2.48
CA LEU A 33 -5.41 20.89 -1.16
C LEU A 33 -4.28 20.86 -0.15
N LEU A 34 -3.68 22.02 0.10
CA LEU A 34 -2.83 22.21 1.27
C LEU A 34 -3.70 21.96 2.50
N PRO A 35 -3.22 21.17 3.49
CA PRO A 35 -3.94 21.04 4.74
C PRO A 35 -4.17 22.43 5.35
N PRO A 36 -5.32 22.66 6.01
CA PRO A 36 -5.65 23.97 6.57
C PRO A 36 -4.55 24.44 7.50
N GLU A 37 -4.17 25.72 7.39
CA GLU A 37 -3.18 26.36 8.26
C GLU A 37 -3.56 26.11 9.73
N GLY A 38 -2.65 25.46 10.48
CA GLY A 38 -2.86 25.10 11.89
C GLY A 38 -3.21 23.63 12.16
N ALA A 39 -3.37 22.78 11.13
CA ALA A 39 -3.40 21.33 11.35
C ALA A 39 -2.04 20.90 11.92
N ALA A 40 -2.01 20.40 13.16
CA ALA A 40 -0.79 19.87 13.75
C ALA A 40 -0.16 18.87 12.77
N PRO A 41 1.06 19.11 12.25
CA PRO A 41 1.67 18.26 11.23
C PRO A 41 1.83 16.81 11.69
N GLU A 42 1.79 16.60 13.01
CA GLU A 42 1.84 15.30 13.70
C GLU A 42 0.60 14.41 13.47
N LEU A 43 -0.52 14.96 12.98
CA LEU A 43 -1.78 14.22 12.77
C LEU A 43 -2.13 13.97 11.30
N ALA A 44 -1.33 14.48 10.36
CA ALA A 44 -1.57 14.27 8.94
C ALA A 44 -1.09 12.87 8.52
N ASN A 45 -1.98 12.07 7.92
CA ASN A 45 -1.57 10.83 7.26
C ASN A 45 -0.73 11.18 6.02
N VAL A 46 0.57 10.92 6.06
CA VAL A 46 1.47 11.11 4.92
C VAL A 46 1.46 9.85 4.04
N PRO A 47 1.06 9.92 2.76
CA PRO A 47 1.13 8.77 1.86
C PRO A 47 2.59 8.36 1.63
N ARG A 48 2.89 7.06 1.77
CA ARG A 48 4.22 6.51 1.50
C ARG A 48 4.10 5.29 0.60
N SER A 49 4.97 5.22 -0.41
CA SER A 49 5.07 4.07 -1.30
C SER A 49 6.09 3.08 -0.74
N VAL A 50 5.68 1.81 -0.60
CA VAL A 50 6.55 0.71 -0.18
C VAL A 50 6.62 -0.31 -1.30
N LYS A 51 7.81 -0.85 -1.56
CA LYS A 51 8.00 -1.92 -2.53
C LYS A 51 7.71 -3.25 -1.85
N LEU A 52 6.79 -4.02 -2.43
CA LEU A 52 6.45 -5.37 -2.00
C LEU A 52 6.61 -6.30 -3.18
N THR A 53 6.99 -7.55 -2.91
CA THR A 53 6.85 -8.62 -3.90
C THR A 53 5.37 -8.89 -4.14
N LEU A 54 5.04 -9.50 -5.28
CA LEU A 54 3.68 -9.88 -5.61
C LEU A 54 3.07 -10.83 -4.57
N THR A 55 3.89 -11.73 -4.01
CA THR A 55 3.46 -12.69 -2.99
C THR A 55 3.10 -11.98 -1.69
N GLU A 56 3.95 -11.05 -1.23
CA GLU A 56 3.69 -10.27 -0.01
C GLU A 56 2.43 -9.42 -0.14
N ASP A 57 2.23 -8.75 -1.28
CA ASP A 57 1.02 -7.95 -1.54
C ASP A 57 -0.25 -8.81 -1.47
N LYS A 58 -0.24 -10.01 -2.09
CA LYS A 58 -1.38 -10.93 -2.07
C LYS A 58 -1.69 -11.42 -0.65
N LEU A 59 -0.67 -11.90 0.07
CA LEU A 59 -0.83 -12.40 1.44
C LEU A 59 -1.33 -11.31 2.38
N MET A 60 -0.78 -10.11 2.26
CA MET A 60 -1.19 -8.94 3.03
C MET A 60 -2.66 -8.58 2.76
N LYS A 61 -3.06 -8.49 1.49
CA LYS A 61 -4.45 -8.17 1.12
C LYS A 61 -5.44 -9.24 1.57
N ALA A 62 -5.08 -10.52 1.45
CA ALA A 62 -5.89 -11.62 1.94
C ALA A 62 -6.10 -11.49 3.46
N ARG A 63 -5.03 -11.26 4.21
CA ARG A 63 -5.10 -11.12 5.66
C ARG A 63 -5.87 -9.88 6.10
N ALA A 64 -5.69 -8.74 5.43
CA ALA A 64 -6.46 -7.54 5.70
C ALA A 64 -7.96 -7.80 5.48
N LYS A 65 -8.32 -8.50 4.39
CA LYS A 65 -9.71 -8.88 4.10
C LYS A 65 -10.31 -9.80 5.16
N GLU A 66 -9.57 -10.82 5.61
CA GLU A 66 -10.01 -11.71 6.71
C GLU A 66 -10.34 -10.94 7.99
N LEU A 67 -9.61 -9.85 8.26
CA LEU A 67 -9.79 -9.00 9.42
C LEU A 67 -10.79 -7.85 9.21
N GLY A 68 -11.41 -7.75 8.03
CA GLY A 68 -12.33 -6.65 7.70
C GLY A 68 -11.63 -5.28 7.60
N LEU A 69 -10.33 -5.26 7.34
CA LEU A 69 -9.50 -4.06 7.27
C LEU A 69 -9.11 -3.72 5.82
N THR A 70 -8.82 -2.45 5.56
CA THR A 70 -8.11 -2.05 4.34
C THR A 70 -6.63 -2.45 4.46
N ALA A 71 -5.94 -2.62 3.33
CA ALA A 71 -4.50 -2.89 3.30
C ALA A 71 -3.70 -1.85 4.11
N SER A 72 -4.01 -0.56 3.95
CA SER A 72 -3.35 0.52 4.69
C SER A 72 -3.69 0.51 6.19
N ALA A 73 -4.90 0.12 6.57
CA ALA A 73 -5.26 -0.04 7.98
C ALA A 73 -4.50 -1.22 8.62
N TYR A 74 -4.38 -2.33 7.90
CA TYR A 74 -3.61 -3.49 8.34
C TYR A 74 -2.11 -3.15 8.50
N PHE A 75 -1.51 -2.45 7.53
CA PHE A 75 -0.12 -1.98 7.64
C PHE A 75 0.11 -1.06 8.84
N ARG A 76 -0.79 -0.09 9.08
CA ARG A 76 -0.69 0.80 10.25
C ARG A 76 -0.81 0.03 11.56
N ALA A 77 -1.68 -0.97 11.64
CA ALA A 77 -1.83 -1.81 12.83
C ALA A 77 -0.56 -2.63 13.12
N LEU A 78 0.07 -3.19 12.08
CA LEU A 78 1.36 -3.89 12.21
C LEU A 78 2.46 -2.95 12.70
N LEU A 79 2.58 -1.77 12.09
CA LEU A 79 3.59 -0.78 12.46
C LEU A 79 3.37 -0.28 13.89
N ALA A 80 2.14 0.02 14.29
CA ALA A 80 1.82 0.45 15.65
C ALA A 80 2.16 -0.64 16.68
N ARG A 81 1.87 -1.91 16.36
CA ARG A 81 2.24 -3.04 17.22
C ARG A 81 3.75 -3.21 17.35
N ASP A 82 4.47 -3.06 16.25
CA ASP A 82 5.93 -3.13 16.23
C ASP A 82 6.55 -2.03 17.08
N LEU A 83 6.14 -0.77 16.86
CA LEU A 83 6.61 0.39 17.62
C LEU A 83 6.21 0.35 19.11
N ALA A 84 5.09 -0.29 19.45
CA ALA A 84 4.69 -0.50 20.84
C ALA A 84 5.49 -1.62 21.53
N THR A 85 6.18 -2.47 20.77
CA THR A 85 7.01 -3.53 21.31
C THR A 85 8.42 -2.97 21.54
N PRO A 86 8.93 -2.94 22.78
CA PRO A 86 10.30 -2.48 23.04
C PRO A 86 11.29 -3.33 22.25
N ALA A 87 12.22 -2.68 21.53
CA ALA A 87 13.30 -3.37 20.83
C ALA A 87 14.13 -4.24 21.79
N ASP A 88 14.24 -3.83 23.05
CA ASP A 88 14.95 -4.53 24.13
C ASP A 88 14.03 -5.43 24.96
N ARG A 89 13.09 -6.14 24.32
CA ARG A 89 12.37 -7.19 25.06
C ARG A 89 13.29 -8.38 25.32
N PRO A 90 13.24 -9.00 26.52
CA PRO A 90 13.98 -10.22 26.78
C PRO A 90 13.61 -11.29 25.74
N LEU A 91 14.62 -11.99 25.22
CA LEU A 91 14.40 -13.17 24.40
C LEU A 91 13.69 -14.24 25.23
N THR A 92 12.69 -14.86 24.63
CA THR A 92 11.89 -15.93 25.23
C THR A 92 12.10 -17.22 24.45
N THR A 93 11.59 -18.34 24.97
CA THR A 93 11.64 -19.63 24.26
C THR A 93 10.91 -19.61 22.92
N ALA A 94 9.95 -18.70 22.72
CA ALA A 94 9.27 -18.50 21.43
C ALA A 94 10.20 -17.95 20.34
N ASP A 95 11.34 -17.35 20.71
CA ASP A 95 12.29 -16.71 19.79
C ASP A 95 13.36 -17.67 19.27
N ILE A 96 13.45 -18.89 19.83
CA ILE A 96 14.43 -19.90 19.46
C ILE A 96 14.44 -20.21 17.95
N PRO A 97 13.29 -20.39 17.26
CA PRO A 97 13.30 -20.67 15.82
C PRO A 97 13.95 -19.56 14.98
N MET A 98 13.71 -18.30 15.34
CA MET A 98 14.30 -17.13 14.67
C MET A 98 15.82 -17.09 14.90
N LEU A 99 16.27 -17.31 16.13
CA LEU A 99 17.70 -17.33 16.47
C LEU A 99 18.45 -18.44 15.72
N VAL A 100 17.87 -19.63 15.61
CA VAL A 100 18.45 -20.74 14.84
C VAL A 100 18.56 -20.39 13.36
N GLN A 101 17.55 -19.73 12.79
CA GLN A 101 17.62 -19.27 11.40
C GLN A 101 18.70 -18.20 11.19
N LEU A 102 18.81 -17.24 12.10
CA LEU A 102 19.83 -16.18 12.04
C LEU A 102 21.25 -16.77 12.06
N ILE A 103 21.51 -17.72 12.96
CA ILE A 103 22.80 -18.42 13.08
C ILE A 103 23.11 -19.20 11.80
N ARG A 104 22.13 -19.93 11.25
CA ARG A 104 22.30 -20.68 10.00
C ARG A 104 22.60 -19.79 8.81
N GLY A 105 21.98 -18.61 8.73
CA GLY A 105 22.22 -17.65 7.67
C GLY A 105 23.59 -16.96 7.72
N HIS A 106 24.23 -16.90 8.90
CA HIS A 106 25.59 -16.36 9.06
C HIS A 106 26.69 -17.43 8.93
N ALA A 107 26.33 -18.72 8.96
CA ALA A 107 27.27 -19.83 8.83
C ALA A 107 27.44 -20.32 7.37
N ALA A 108 26.77 -19.68 6.41
CA ALA A 108 26.85 -19.93 4.97
C ALA A 108 27.57 -18.78 4.28
#